data_AF-A0A3L7U7A9-F1
#
_entry.id   AF-A0A3L7U7A9-F1
#
_cell.length_a   1.000
_cell.length_b   1.000
_cell.length_c   1.000
_cell.angle_alpha   90.00
_cell.angle_beta   90.00
_cell.angle_gamma   90.00
#
_symmetry.space_group_name_H-M   'P 1'
#
loop_
_entity.id
_entity.type
_entity.pdbx_description
1 polymer ?
#
loop_
_entity_poly.entity_id
_entity_poly.type
_entity_poly.pdbx_seq_one_letter_code
_entity_poly.pdbx_strand_id
1 'polypeptide(L)'
;MISYSPGEVLLTEIAFSGEPGRKRRPAVVVSVEGFNRSGTKLIVAAITSNISPPFRPGDALISEWQKAGLVKPSAVRGVLATIDKKDVVRVMGQLVEMDFAKVEAVVAQILGLQKA
;
A
#
# COMPACT_ATOMS: atom_id res chain seq x y z
N MET A 1 3.10 -19.65 -9.51
CA MET A 1 3.15 -18.18 -9.71
C MET A 1 2.80 -17.56 -8.37
N ILE A 2 3.64 -16.69 -7.79
CA ILE A 2 3.32 -16.06 -6.50
C ILE A 2 2.16 -15.08 -6.74
N SER A 3 1.06 -15.31 -6.03
CA SER A 3 -0.11 -14.42 -6.03
C SER A 3 -0.05 -13.58 -4.77
N TYR A 4 -0.40 -12.31 -4.91
CA TYR A 4 -0.55 -11.38 -3.80
C TYR A 4 -2.01 -10.97 -3.69
N SER A 5 -2.46 -10.72 -2.48
CA SER A 5 -3.86 -10.39 -2.17
C SER A 5 -3.99 -8.95 -1.68
N PRO A 6 -5.15 -8.31 -1.91
CA PRO A 6 -5.46 -7.01 -1.33
C PRO A 6 -5.22 -7.00 0.20
N GLY A 7 -4.62 -5.93 0.70
CA GLY A 7 -4.32 -5.77 2.13
C GLY A 7 -3.01 -6.39 2.59
N GLU A 8 -2.33 -7.19 1.75
CA GLU A 8 -0.97 -7.65 2.09
C GLU A 8 0.01 -6.49 2.13
N VAL A 9 0.85 -6.48 3.16
CA VAL A 9 1.93 -5.51 3.34
C VAL A 9 3.22 -6.14 2.84
N LEU A 10 3.82 -5.49 1.85
CA LEU A 10 5.02 -5.93 1.16
C LEU A 10 6.17 -4.98 1.45
N LEU A 11 7.37 -5.51 1.59
CA LEU A 11 8.59 -4.71 1.39
C LEU A 11 8.91 -4.72 -0.11
N THR A 12 8.97 -3.55 -0.74
CA THR A 12 9.14 -3.45 -2.19
C THR A 12 9.95 -2.21 -2.59
N GLU A 13 10.50 -2.22 -3.80
CA GLU A 13 11.17 -1.07 -4.40
C GLU A 13 10.22 -0.22 -5.23
N ILE A 14 9.91 0.99 -4.76
CA ILE A 14 9.06 1.93 -5.48
C ILE A 14 9.93 3.01 -6.10
N ALA A 15 9.77 3.25 -7.40
CA ALA A 15 10.44 4.35 -8.10
C ALA A 15 10.00 5.71 -7.55
N PHE A 16 10.91 6.70 -7.56
CA PHE A 16 10.51 8.07 -7.26
C PHE A 16 9.68 8.66 -8.41
N SER A 17 8.71 9.50 -8.05
CA SER A 17 7.96 10.27 -9.05
C SER A 17 8.81 11.47 -9.47
N GLY A 18 9.15 11.58 -10.76
CA GLY A 18 9.87 12.73 -11.32
C GLY A 18 11.38 12.76 -11.09
N GLU A 19 11.95 11.81 -10.35
CA GLU A 19 13.41 11.72 -10.11
C GLU A 19 13.93 10.31 -10.39
N PRO A 20 15.19 10.17 -10.83
CA PRO A 20 15.83 8.87 -10.98
C PRO A 20 16.03 8.23 -9.59
N GLY A 21 15.80 6.92 -9.52
CA GLY A 21 16.06 6.11 -8.33
C GLY A 21 14.83 5.37 -7.80
N ARG A 22 15.08 4.50 -6.83
CA ARG A 22 14.05 3.69 -6.16
C ARG A 22 14.26 3.75 -4.66
N LYS A 23 13.16 3.66 -3.91
CA LYS A 23 13.19 3.52 -2.46
C LYS A 23 12.60 2.20 -2.04
N ARG A 24 13.36 1.44 -1.26
CA ARG A 24 12.85 0.27 -0.55
C ARG A 24 11.98 0.74 0.62
N ARG A 25 10.69 0.42 0.58
CA ARG A 25 9.74 0.80 1.64
C ARG A 25 8.59 -0.21 1.75
N PRO A 26 7.94 -0.30 2.92
CA PRO A 26 6.69 -1.05 3.02
C PRO A 26 5.61 -0.41 2.14
N ALA A 27 4.75 -1.22 1.57
CA ALA A 27 3.60 -0.81 0.78
C ALA A 27 2.48 -1.85 0.94
N VAL A 28 1.22 -1.40 0.89
CA VAL A 28 0.06 -2.29 0.92
C VAL A 28 -0.46 -2.53 -0.50
N VAL A 29 -0.81 -3.77 -0.82
CA VAL A 29 -1.48 -4.12 -2.09
C VAL A 29 -2.91 -3.62 -2.06
N VAL A 30 -3.30 -2.82 -3.05
CA VAL A 30 -4.67 -2.29 -3.21
C VAL A 30 -5.35 -2.79 -4.47
N SER A 31 -4.63 -3.42 -5.39
CA SER A 31 -5.23 -4.07 -6.57
C SER A 31 -5.94 -5.38 -6.21
N VAL A 32 -7.08 -5.60 -6.86
CA VAL A 32 -7.93 -6.79 -6.71
C VAL A 32 -7.26 -8.06 -7.20
N GLU A 33 -7.68 -9.22 -6.69
CA GLU A 33 -7.10 -10.53 -7.04
C GLU A 33 -7.09 -10.80 -8.55
N GLY A 34 -8.16 -10.43 -9.26
CA GLY A 34 -8.23 -10.63 -10.71
C GLY A 34 -7.09 -9.92 -11.46
N PHE A 35 -6.76 -8.70 -11.05
CA PHE A 35 -5.62 -7.95 -11.60
C PHE A 35 -4.29 -8.58 -11.15
N ASN A 36 -4.17 -8.95 -9.88
CA ASN A 36 -2.94 -9.52 -9.34
C ASN A 36 -2.60 -10.86 -10.02
N ARG A 37 -3.60 -11.66 -10.41
CA ARG A 37 -3.40 -12.97 -11.05
C ARG A 37 -3.17 -12.87 -12.56
N SER A 38 -3.67 -11.84 -13.22
CA SER A 38 -3.63 -11.73 -14.70
C SER A 38 -2.27 -11.38 -15.28
N GLY A 39 -1.31 -10.91 -14.47
CA GLY A 39 0.01 -10.53 -14.96
C GLY A 39 1.10 -10.45 -13.90
N THR A 40 2.14 -9.67 -14.19
CA THR A 40 3.28 -9.43 -13.28
C THR A 40 3.14 -8.15 -12.49
N LYS A 41 2.03 -7.43 -12.60
CA LYS A 41 1.84 -6.11 -11.97
C LYS A 41 1.00 -6.18 -10.72
N LEU A 42 1.28 -5.26 -9.80
CA LEU A 42 0.48 -4.95 -8.62
C LEU A 42 0.28 -3.44 -8.55
N ILE A 43 -0.85 -2.99 -8.01
CA ILE A 43 -1.05 -1.60 -7.59
C ILE A 43 -0.91 -1.57 -6.07
N VAL A 44 -0.01 -0.73 -5.58
CA VAL A 44 0.30 -0.62 -4.16
C VAL A 44 0.20 0.83 -3.68
N ALA A 45 -0.12 1.02 -2.41
CA ALA A 45 -0.04 2.31 -1.72
C ALA A 45 1.16 2.31 -0.76
N ALA A 46 1.97 3.37 -0.81
CA ALA A 46 3.19 3.45 0.02
C ALA A 46 2.86 3.62 1.51
N ILE A 47 3.60 2.95 2.39
CA ILE A 47 3.52 3.13 3.84
C ILE A 47 4.70 3.99 4.33
N THR A 48 4.43 4.86 5.30
CA THR A 48 5.45 5.66 5.98
C THR A 48 5.31 5.59 7.49
N SER A 49 6.43 5.72 8.20
CA SER A 49 6.43 5.95 9.65
C SER A 49 6.40 7.43 10.02
N ASN A 50 6.46 8.34 9.05
CA ASN A 50 6.28 9.76 9.32
C ASN A 50 4.78 10.05 9.41
N ILE A 51 4.25 9.95 10.63
CA ILE A 51 2.82 10.11 10.95
C ILE A 51 2.49 11.49 11.52
N SER A 52 3.41 12.45 11.41
CA SER A 52 3.22 13.82 11.86
C SER A 52 2.17 14.53 10.98
N PRO A 53 1.24 15.31 11.56
CA PRO A 53 0.32 16.17 10.82
C PRO A 53 1.05 17.21 9.93
N PRO A 54 0.37 17.77 8.92
CA PRO A 54 -0.99 17.48 8.49
C PRO A 54 -1.11 16.21 7.64
N PHE A 55 -2.19 15.46 7.83
CA PHE A 55 -2.57 14.38 6.92
C PHE A 55 -3.15 14.94 5.64
N ARG A 56 -2.82 14.31 4.51
CA ARG A 56 -3.36 14.66 3.19
C ARG A 56 -4.55 13.76 2.84
N PRO A 57 -5.45 14.17 1.94
CA PRO A 57 -6.40 13.25 1.34
C PRO A 57 -5.69 11.99 0.82
N GLY A 58 -6.23 10.80 1.13
CA GLY A 58 -5.60 9.52 0.79
C GLY A 58 -4.71 8.94 1.89
N ASP A 59 -4.40 9.68 2.95
CA ASP A 59 -3.62 9.16 4.07
C ASP A 59 -4.52 8.44 5.09
N ALA A 60 -4.08 7.29 5.58
CA ALA A 60 -4.77 6.52 6.61
C ALA A 60 -3.78 5.99 7.65
N LEU A 61 -4.05 6.27 8.93
CA LEU A 61 -3.30 5.69 10.04
C LEU A 61 -3.59 4.18 10.14
N ILE A 62 -2.53 3.40 10.42
CA ILE A 62 -2.62 1.97 10.64
C ILE A 62 -2.70 1.72 12.14
N SER A 63 -3.88 1.31 12.62
CA SER A 63 -4.12 1.06 14.04
C SER A 63 -3.34 -0.15 14.54
N GLU A 64 -3.39 -1.27 13.80
CA GLU A 64 -2.78 -2.55 14.21
C GLU A 64 -1.47 -2.83 13.45
N TRP A 65 -0.57 -1.84 13.44
CA TRP A 65 0.67 -1.89 12.64
C TRP A 65 1.57 -3.08 12.98
N GLN A 66 1.58 -3.55 14.23
CA GLN A 66 2.31 -4.75 14.64
C GLN A 66 1.79 -6.00 13.93
N LYS A 67 0.46 -6.17 13.82
CA LYS A 67 -0.16 -7.30 13.14
C LYS A 67 0.14 -7.29 11.63
N ALA A 68 0.35 -6.09 11.09
CA ALA A 68 0.80 -5.88 9.71
C ALA A 68 2.31 -6.13 9.50
N GLY A 69 3.06 -6.51 10.54
CA GLY A 69 4.49 -6.78 10.46
C GLY A 69 5.36 -5.52 10.36
N LEU A 70 4.79 -4.34 10.64
CA LEU A 70 5.53 -3.08 10.65
C LEU A 70 6.31 -2.94 11.97
N VAL A 71 7.45 -2.26 11.93
CA VAL A 71 8.35 -2.15 13.09
C VAL A 71 8.05 -0.97 14.01
N LYS A 72 7.18 -0.05 13.58
CA LYS A 72 6.77 1.14 14.34
C LYS A 72 5.43 1.70 13.82
N PRO A 73 4.76 2.58 14.58
CA PRO A 73 3.55 3.27 14.13
C PRO A 73 3.71 3.87 12.74
N SER A 74 2.72 3.66 11.88
CA SER A 74 2.80 3.94 10.45
C SER A 74 1.45 4.36 9.88
N ALA A 75 1.50 5.00 8.71
CA ALA A 75 0.34 5.38 7.92
C ALA A 75 0.53 4.93 6.47
N VAL A 76 -0.56 4.51 5.83
CA VAL A 76 -0.65 4.44 4.37
C VAL A 76 -0.76 5.87 3.84
N ARG A 77 -0.07 6.16 2.74
CA ARG A 77 -0.16 7.44 2.03
C ARG A 77 -1.01 7.29 0.78
N GLY A 78 -1.64 8.39 0.35
CA GLY A 78 -2.31 8.51 -0.96
C GLY A 78 -1.36 8.49 -2.16
N VAL A 79 -0.20 7.83 -2.04
CA VAL A 79 0.84 7.70 -3.07
C VAL A 79 0.75 6.29 -3.63
N LEU A 80 0.02 6.16 -4.73
CA LEU A 80 -0.15 4.90 -5.45
C LEU A 80 0.99 4.68 -6.44
N ALA A 81 1.39 3.43 -6.62
CA ALA A 81 2.35 3.03 -7.63
C ALA A 81 1.98 1.68 -8.22
N THR A 82 2.23 1.50 -9.51
CA THR A 82 2.26 0.17 -10.13
C THR A 82 3.67 -0.38 -10.02
N ILE A 83 3.82 -1.56 -9.43
CA ILE A 83 5.11 -2.26 -9.31
C ILE A 83 5.08 -3.57 -10.08
N ASP A 84 6.26 -4.10 -10.41
CA ASP A 84 6.37 -5.47 -10.88
C ASP A 84 6.53 -6.43 -9.69
N LYS A 85 5.95 -7.63 -9.77
CA LYS A 85 6.07 -8.67 -8.73
C LYS A 85 7.53 -9.02 -8.43
N LYS A 86 8.44 -8.85 -9.40
CA LYS A 86 9.88 -9.04 -9.18
C LYS A 86 10.52 -7.99 -8.27
N ASP A 87 9.89 -6.82 -8.10
CA ASP A 87 10.36 -5.76 -7.22
C ASP A 87 9.95 -5.99 -5.76
N VAL A 88 9.10 -7.00 -5.51
CA VAL A 88 8.72 -7.43 -4.17
C VAL A 88 9.87 -8.19 -3.53
N VAL A 89 10.33 -7.68 -2.39
CA VAL A 89 11.44 -8.26 -1.64
C VAL A 89 10.95 -9.37 -0.74
N ARG A 90 9.85 -9.11 0.00
CA ARG A 90 9.18 -10.08 0.87
C ARG A 90 7.80 -9.58 1.28
N VAL A 91 6.93 -10.51 1.65
CA VAL A 91 5.70 -10.23 2.41
C VAL A 91 6.10 -9.95 3.86
N MET A 92 5.56 -8.88 4.44
CA MET A 92 5.78 -8.49 5.84
C MET A 92 4.63 -8.94 6.75
N GLY A 93 3.41 -8.92 6.23
CA GLY A 93 2.19 -9.25 6.97
C GLY A 93 0.97 -8.82 6.19
N GLN A 94 -0.15 -8.63 6.89
CA GLN A 94 -1.41 -8.19 6.30
C GLN A 94 -2.06 -7.13 7.19
N LEU A 95 -2.67 -6.12 6.58
CA LEU A 95 -3.53 -5.21 7.31
C LEU A 95 -4.73 -5.98 7.87
N VAL A 96 -5.13 -5.65 9.09
CA VAL A 96 -6.42 -6.10 9.61
C VAL A 96 -7.55 -5.48 8.81
N GLU A 97 -8.71 -6.14 8.79
CA GLU A 97 -9.87 -5.73 7.99
C GLU A 97 -10.25 -4.25 8.20
N MET A 98 -10.29 -3.78 9.45
CA MET A 98 -10.60 -2.39 9.77
C MET A 98 -9.62 -1.39 9.17
N ASP A 99 -8.32 -1.71 9.18
CA ASP A 99 -7.29 -0.82 8.62
C ASP A 99 -7.32 -0.87 7.09
N PHE A 100 -7.54 -2.05 6.51
CA PHE A 100 -7.66 -2.17 5.06
C PHE A 100 -8.89 -1.47 4.51
N ALA A 101 -10.05 -1.57 5.17
CA ALA A 101 -11.27 -0.86 4.79
C ALA A 101 -11.08 0.67 4.79
N LYS A 102 -10.32 1.22 5.76
CA LYS A 102 -9.94 2.65 5.75
C LYS A 102 -9.08 2.98 4.54
N VAL A 103 -8.11 2.14 4.20
CA VAL A 103 -7.26 2.31 3.02
C VAL A 103 -8.10 2.31 1.74
N GLU A 104 -9.03 1.37 1.60
CA GLU A 104 -9.94 1.32 0.45
C GLU A 104 -10.78 2.60 0.33
N ALA A 105 -11.32 3.09 1.45
CA ALA A 105 -12.12 4.31 1.48
C ALA A 105 -11.32 5.55 1.07
N VAL A 106 -10.10 5.73 1.60
CA VAL A 106 -9.26 6.89 1.24
C VAL A 106 -8.70 6.79 -0.18
N VAL A 107 -8.43 5.58 -0.69
CA VAL A 107 -8.04 5.36 -2.08
C VAL A 107 -9.21 5.67 -3.02
N ALA A 108 -10.42 5.19 -2.71
CA ALA A 108 -11.62 5.54 -3.48
C ALA A 108 -11.87 7.06 -3.47
N GLN A 109 -11.63 7.72 -2.33
CA GLN A 109 -11.74 9.18 -2.21
C GLN A 109 -10.83 9.92 -3.18
N ILE A 110 -9.53 9.62 -3.18
CA ILE A 110 -8.56 10.34 -4.03
C ILE A 110 -8.71 10.01 -5.51
N LEU A 111 -9.36 8.89 -5.85
CA LEU A 111 -9.68 8.50 -7.22
C LEU A 111 -11.08 8.96 -7.68
N GLY A 112 -11.87 9.59 -6.80
CA GLY A 112 -13.23 10.01 -7.13
C GLY A 112 -14.22 8.84 -7.33
N LEU A 113 -13.96 7.69 -6.73
CA LEU A 113 -14.75 6.45 -6.86
C LEU A 113 -15.70 6.22 -5.67
N GLN A 114 -15.97 7.24 -4.87
CA GLN A 114 -16.90 7.11 -3.76
C GLN A 114 -18.31 6.85 -4.32
N LYS A 115 -18.99 5.83 -3.79
CA LYS A 115 -20.41 5.63 -4.08
C LYS A 115 -21.17 6.82 -3.49
N ALA A 116 -22.05 7.41 -4.30
CA ALA A 116 -22.99 8.44 -3.86
C ALA A 116 -23.88 7.93 -2.72
#